data_AF-A0A653TLH4-F1
#
_entry.id   AF-A0A653TLH4-F1
#
_cell.length_a   1.000
_cell.length_b   1.000
_cell.length_c   1.000
_cell.angle_alpha   90.00
_cell.angle_beta   90.00
_cell.angle_gamma   90.00
#
_symmetry.space_group_name_H-M   'P 1'
#
loop_
_entity.id
_entity.type
_entity.pdbx_description
1 polymer ?
#
loop_
_entity_poly.entity_id
_entity_poly.type
_entity_poly.pdbx_seq_one_letter_code
_entity_poly.pdbx_strand_id
1 'polypeptide(L)'
;MKKSVHLTKFIIYPLTILTLLLGCKTVAVLPSVKHNQYDYQKWFSYNKDTLTIKLGNPLHCPLRVYFFSSDEQLQKEFDKIVPITVNAVSDTVLTFLNIQRKVEEIKFSSRLGDLSKKIDTIELELPFLKNKKFTIIQGNNTNFTHNSDWSKYALDFDLKTNDTICSATDGFVVGVVDKYRHS
;
A
#
# COMPACT_ATOMS: atom_id res chain seq x y z
N MET A 1 -11.52 -56.71 46.41
CA MET A 1 -12.30 -55.67 45.71
C MET A 1 -11.34 -54.66 45.07
N LYS A 2 -11.02 -54.81 43.78
CA LYS A 2 -10.19 -53.86 43.03
C LYS A 2 -11.09 -52.75 42.47
N LYS A 3 -11.00 -51.53 42.99
CA LYS A 3 -11.67 -50.37 42.39
C LYS A 3 -10.88 -49.89 41.17
N SER A 4 -11.62 -49.74 40.09
CA SER A 4 -11.20 -49.50 38.72
C SER A 4 -10.46 -48.16 38.56
N VAL A 5 -9.20 -48.24 38.12
CA VAL A 5 -8.40 -47.12 37.61
C VAL A 5 -8.62 -47.04 36.10
N HIS A 6 -9.82 -46.64 35.66
CA HIS A 6 -10.09 -46.43 34.22
C HIS A 6 -10.85 -45.15 33.88
N LEU A 7 -11.29 -44.38 34.88
CA LEU A 7 -12.15 -43.23 34.62
C LEU A 7 -11.40 -41.92 34.29
N THR A 8 -10.07 -41.89 34.37
CA THR A 8 -9.28 -40.66 34.13
C THR A 8 -8.73 -40.54 32.71
N LYS A 9 -8.62 -41.64 31.94
CA LYS A 9 -8.08 -41.59 30.57
C LYS A 9 -9.11 -41.25 29.48
N PHE A 10 -10.40 -41.46 29.73
CA PHE A 10 -11.46 -41.25 28.72
C PHE A 10 -12.02 -39.82 28.67
N ILE A 11 -11.75 -38.99 29.68
CA ILE A 11 -12.22 -37.59 29.72
C ILE A 11 -11.21 -36.62 29.09
N ILE A 12 -9.93 -37.01 29.00
CA ILE A 12 -8.86 -36.16 28.49
C ILE A 12 -8.93 -36.01 26.96
N TYR A 13 -9.26 -37.08 26.22
CA TYR A 13 -9.38 -37.07 24.75
C TYR A 13 -10.51 -36.18 24.18
N PRO A 14 -11.74 -36.16 24.74
CA PRO A 14 -12.77 -35.25 24.25
C PRO A 14 -12.47 -33.78 24.58
N LEU A 15 -11.74 -33.50 25.67
CA LEU A 15 -11.38 -32.15 26.07
C LEU A 15 -10.25 -31.55 25.18
N THR A 16 -9.28 -32.37 24.74
CA THR A 16 -8.27 -31.96 23.75
C THR A 16 -8.87 -31.76 22.36
N ILE A 17 -9.85 -32.57 21.95
CA ILE A 17 -10.56 -32.37 20.67
C ILE A 17 -11.42 -31.09 20.72
N LEU A 18 -12.09 -30.81 21.85
CA LEU A 18 -12.89 -29.60 22.01
C LEU A 18 -12.04 -28.32 22.02
N THR A 19 -10.84 -28.36 22.62
CA THR A 19 -9.90 -27.22 22.59
C THR A 19 -9.28 -27.00 21.21
N LEU A 20 -9.05 -28.07 20.42
CA LEU A 20 -8.65 -27.97 19.01
C LEU A 20 -9.74 -27.39 18.11
N LEU A 21 -11.03 -27.67 18.39
CA LEU A 21 -12.16 -27.14 17.62
C LEU A 21 -12.52 -25.69 17.98
N LEU A 22 -12.20 -25.25 19.20
CA LEU A 22 -12.41 -23.87 19.65
C LEU A 22 -11.22 -22.93 19.33
N GLY A 23 -10.08 -23.47 18.93
CA GLY A 23 -8.83 -22.73 18.69
C GLY A 23 -8.78 -21.88 17.40
N CYS A 24 -9.80 -21.92 16.54
CA CYS A 24 -9.78 -21.26 15.23
C CYS A 24 -10.88 -20.21 15.08
N LYS A 25 -10.92 -19.17 15.93
CA LYS A 25 -11.75 -17.98 15.65
C LYS A 25 -11.14 -16.62 16.01
N THR A 26 -9.90 -16.56 16.49
CA THR A 26 -9.21 -15.28 16.75
C THR A 26 -8.32 -14.85 15.58
N VAL A 27 -8.71 -15.16 14.34
CA VAL A 27 -8.13 -14.44 13.20
C VAL A 27 -8.76 -13.06 13.25
N ALA A 28 -7.98 -12.06 13.67
CA ALA A 28 -8.38 -10.67 13.58
C ALA A 28 -8.95 -10.42 12.18
N VAL A 29 -10.25 -10.08 12.11
CA VAL A 29 -10.92 -9.86 10.84
C VAL A 29 -10.33 -8.59 10.27
N LEU A 30 -9.44 -8.74 9.28
CA LEU A 30 -8.91 -7.58 8.57
C LEU A 30 -10.09 -6.80 7.98
N PRO A 31 -10.04 -5.45 8.01
CA PRO A 31 -11.07 -4.63 7.39
C PRO A 31 -11.33 -5.06 5.94
N SER A 32 -12.59 -5.33 5.61
CA SER A 32 -12.98 -5.80 4.27
C SER A 32 -12.90 -4.69 3.21
N VAL A 33 -12.97 -3.43 3.64
CA VAL A 33 -12.90 -2.25 2.78
C VAL A 33 -11.47 -1.75 2.71
N LYS A 34 -10.92 -1.67 1.50
CA LYS A 34 -9.62 -1.01 1.25
C LYS A 34 -9.84 0.48 1.04
N HIS A 35 -9.06 1.29 1.75
CA HIS A 35 -9.02 2.73 1.55
C HIS A 35 -7.73 3.13 0.84
N ASN A 36 -7.84 4.03 -0.14
CA ASN A 36 -6.69 4.55 -0.86
C ASN A 36 -5.96 5.61 -0.01
N GLN A 37 -4.64 5.64 -0.12
CA GLN A 37 -3.80 6.64 0.56
C GLN A 37 -4.07 8.06 0.06
N TYR A 38 -4.36 8.23 -1.24
CA TYR A 38 -4.67 9.49 -1.89
C TYR A 38 -5.55 9.27 -3.12
N ASP A 39 -6.13 10.34 -3.65
CA ASP A 39 -6.75 10.38 -4.98
C ASP A 39 -6.22 11.59 -5.77
N TYR A 40 -6.33 11.52 -7.09
CA TYR A 40 -5.89 12.57 -8.00
C TYR A 40 -6.81 12.64 -9.21
N GLN A 41 -6.83 13.81 -9.86
CA GLN A 41 -7.70 14.07 -10.99
C GLN A 41 -7.14 13.36 -12.22
N LYS A 42 -8.00 12.59 -12.88
CA LYS A 42 -7.69 11.80 -14.07
C LYS A 42 -8.90 11.81 -14.97
N TRP A 43 -8.72 12.24 -16.21
CA TRP A 43 -9.77 12.30 -17.20
C TRP A 43 -9.19 12.10 -18.59
N PHE A 44 -9.97 11.50 -19.48
CA PHE A 44 -9.61 11.44 -20.88
C PHE A 44 -10.82 11.72 -21.77
N SER A 45 -10.54 12.17 -22.99
CA SER A 45 -11.53 12.27 -24.06
C SER A 45 -10.91 11.90 -25.39
N TYR A 46 -11.74 11.34 -26.26
CA TYR A 46 -11.36 11.00 -27.62
C TYR A 46 -12.32 11.68 -28.60
N ASN A 47 -11.77 12.42 -29.56
CA ASN A 47 -12.53 13.07 -30.61
C ASN A 47 -11.85 12.82 -31.96
N LYS A 48 -12.54 12.07 -32.83
CA LYS A 48 -12.12 11.64 -34.17
C LYS A 48 -10.82 10.84 -34.17
N ASP A 49 -9.69 11.50 -34.06
CA ASP A 49 -8.33 10.95 -34.12
C ASP A 49 -7.44 11.47 -32.99
N THR A 50 -8.00 12.29 -32.10
CA THR A 50 -7.26 12.98 -31.06
C THR A 50 -7.70 12.48 -29.69
N LEU A 51 -6.76 11.89 -28.96
CA LEU A 51 -6.92 11.52 -27.56
C LEU A 51 -6.29 12.60 -26.68
N THR A 52 -7.07 13.14 -25.74
CA THR A 52 -6.59 14.07 -24.72
C THR A 52 -6.70 13.44 -23.35
N ILE A 53 -5.61 13.41 -22.59
CA ILE A 53 -5.57 12.96 -21.19
C ILE A 53 -5.25 14.17 -20.32
N LYS A 54 -6.07 14.42 -19.30
CA LYS A 54 -5.86 15.47 -18.29
C LYS A 54 -5.57 14.83 -16.95
N LEU A 55 -4.53 15.33 -16.28
CA LEU A 55 -4.11 14.89 -14.96
C LEU A 55 -3.93 16.08 -14.05
N GLY A 56 -4.45 15.97 -12.84
CA GLY A 56 -4.27 16.98 -11.78
C GLY A 56 -3.77 16.31 -10.52
N ASN A 57 -2.59 16.72 -10.07
CA ASN A 57 -1.97 16.26 -8.83
C ASN A 57 -2.26 17.26 -7.70
N PRO A 58 -3.14 16.92 -6.73
CA PRO A 58 -3.41 17.79 -5.59
C PRO A 58 -2.35 17.70 -4.48
N LEU A 59 -1.41 16.76 -4.58
CA LEU A 59 -0.47 16.45 -3.50
C LEU A 59 0.71 17.41 -3.48
N HIS A 60 1.28 17.62 -2.29
CA HIS A 60 2.54 18.35 -2.10
C HIS A 60 3.79 17.52 -2.46
N CYS A 61 3.64 16.46 -3.25
CA CYS A 61 4.76 15.70 -3.82
C CYS A 61 4.49 15.35 -5.29
N PRO A 62 5.54 15.11 -6.09
CA PRO A 62 5.36 14.65 -7.46
C PRO A 62 4.64 13.30 -7.53
N LEU A 63 3.88 13.10 -8.59
CA LEU A 63 3.24 11.84 -8.95
C LEU A 63 3.79 11.31 -10.26
N ARG A 64 4.19 10.04 -10.26
CA ARG A 64 4.46 9.27 -11.47
C ARG A 64 3.18 8.57 -11.89
N VAL A 65 2.68 8.87 -13.08
CA VAL A 65 1.43 8.33 -13.61
C VAL A 65 1.72 7.40 -14.78
N TYR A 66 1.06 6.24 -14.77
CA TYR A 66 1.07 5.23 -15.82
C TYR A 66 -0.32 5.11 -16.43
N PHE A 67 -0.36 4.84 -17.74
CA PHE A 67 -1.58 4.63 -18.50
C PHE A 67 -1.56 3.23 -19.11
N PHE A 68 -2.72 2.59 -19.15
CA PHE A 68 -2.87 1.31 -19.79
C PHE A 68 -4.12 1.29 -20.68
N SER A 69 -3.98 0.71 -21.87
CA SER A 69 -5.06 0.46 -22.81
C SER A 69 -5.11 -1.03 -23.17
N SER A 70 -6.31 -1.51 -23.51
CA SER A 70 -6.48 -2.82 -24.14
C SER A 70 -6.08 -2.81 -25.62
N ASP A 71 -5.95 -1.64 -26.25
CA ASP A 71 -5.45 -1.51 -27.61
C ASP A 71 -3.92 -1.53 -27.63
N GLU A 72 -3.33 -2.51 -28.32
CA GLU A 72 -1.88 -2.72 -28.35
C GLU A 72 -1.12 -1.58 -29.03
N GLN A 73 -1.70 -0.94 -30.05
CA GLN A 73 -1.04 0.17 -30.74
C GLN A 73 -1.00 1.41 -29.84
N LEU A 74 -2.12 1.72 -29.18
CA LEU A 74 -2.16 2.80 -28.21
C LEU A 74 -1.26 2.52 -26.99
N GLN A 75 -1.23 1.28 -26.51
CA GLN A 75 -0.34 0.89 -25.42
C GLN A 75 1.13 1.14 -25.78
N LYS A 76 1.55 0.80 -27.01
CA LYS A 76 2.90 1.09 -27.50
C LYS A 76 3.23 2.58 -27.52
N GLU A 77 2.25 3.46 -27.75
CA GLU A 77 2.45 4.91 -27.63
C GLU A 77 2.56 5.36 -26.17
N PHE A 78 1.78 4.77 -25.27
CA PHE A 78 1.91 5.04 -23.83
C PHE A 78 3.27 4.61 -23.28
N ASP A 79 3.75 3.42 -23.66
CA ASP A 79 5.00 2.85 -23.17
C ASP A 79 6.24 3.72 -23.48
N LYS A 80 6.16 4.59 -24.49
CA LYS A 80 7.25 5.53 -24.84
C LYS A 80 7.40 6.68 -23.85
N ILE A 81 6.35 7.02 -23.10
CA ILE A 81 6.31 8.22 -22.27
C ILE A 81 6.09 7.92 -20.79
N VAL A 82 5.56 6.74 -20.44
CA VAL A 82 5.28 6.40 -19.04
C VAL A 82 6.54 5.92 -18.32
N PRO A 83 6.68 6.21 -17.01
CA PRO A 83 5.82 7.09 -16.23
C PRO A 83 6.00 8.55 -16.62
N ILE A 84 4.89 9.28 -16.73
CA ILE A 84 4.96 10.73 -16.75
C ILE A 84 5.05 11.25 -15.32
N THR A 85 5.79 12.34 -15.10
CA THR A 85 5.86 12.99 -13.78
C THR A 85 5.00 14.24 -13.78
N VAL A 86 4.01 14.29 -12.89
CA VAL A 86 3.19 15.47 -12.60
C VAL A 86 3.71 16.09 -11.31
N ASN A 87 4.12 17.36 -11.36
CA ASN A 87 4.70 18.05 -10.21
C ASN A 87 3.68 18.20 -9.07
N ALA A 88 4.18 18.52 -7.87
CA ALA A 88 3.33 18.81 -6.72
C ALA A 88 2.34 19.96 -7.02
N VAL A 89 1.09 19.83 -6.59
CA VAL A 89 0.02 20.84 -6.72
C VAL A 89 -0.02 21.44 -8.14
N SER A 90 -0.10 20.59 -9.15
CA SER A 90 -0.07 21.00 -10.55
C SER A 90 -0.89 20.08 -11.43
N ASP A 91 -1.16 20.52 -12.65
CA ASP A 91 -1.84 19.75 -13.68
C ASP A 91 -1.00 19.62 -14.95
N THR A 92 -1.40 18.67 -15.78
CA THR A 92 -0.82 18.49 -17.11
C THR A 92 -1.84 17.92 -18.07
N VAL A 93 -1.64 18.21 -19.35
CA VAL A 93 -2.46 17.72 -20.45
C VAL A 93 -1.56 17.04 -21.47
N LEU A 94 -1.89 15.81 -21.82
CA LEU A 94 -1.25 15.05 -22.89
C LEU A 94 -2.21 14.96 -24.07
N THR A 95 -1.67 15.18 -25.27
CA THR A 95 -2.42 15.06 -26.52
C THR A 95 -1.73 14.05 -27.43
N PHE A 96 -2.45 13.02 -27.84
CA PHE A 96 -2.02 12.02 -28.80
C PHE A 96 -2.84 12.20 -30.07
N LEU A 97 -2.16 12.36 -31.20
CA LEU A 97 -2.77 12.58 -32.51
C LEU A 97 -2.77 11.27 -33.31
N ASN A 98 -3.61 11.22 -34.34
CA ASN A 98 -3.69 10.11 -35.29
C ASN A 98 -4.05 8.76 -34.65
N ILE A 99 -4.86 8.78 -33.59
CA ILE A 99 -5.35 7.57 -32.92
C ILE A 99 -6.49 6.98 -33.76
N GLN A 100 -6.14 5.95 -34.53
CA GLN A 100 -7.00 5.34 -35.56
C GLN A 100 -8.22 4.62 -35.00
N ARG A 101 -8.15 4.16 -33.75
CA ARG A 101 -9.20 3.39 -33.09
C ARG A 101 -9.81 4.18 -31.96
N LYS A 102 -11.13 4.03 -31.81
CA LYS A 102 -11.85 4.65 -30.71
C LYS A 102 -11.31 4.13 -29.38
N VAL A 103 -11.02 5.06 -28.46
CA VAL A 103 -10.54 4.74 -27.12
C VAL A 103 -11.74 4.67 -26.18
N GLU A 104 -12.05 3.47 -25.69
CA GLU A 104 -13.19 3.23 -24.80
C GLU A 104 -12.82 3.32 -23.33
N GLU A 105 -11.64 2.82 -22.96
CA GLU A 105 -11.15 2.79 -21.59
C GLU A 105 -9.64 3.09 -21.55
N ILE A 106 -9.23 3.86 -20.54
CA ILE A 106 -7.85 3.99 -20.12
C ILE A 106 -7.80 3.70 -18.62
N LYS A 107 -6.93 2.77 -18.24
CA LYS A 107 -6.64 2.48 -16.84
C LYS A 107 -5.46 3.32 -16.40
N PHE A 108 -5.54 3.83 -15.18
CA PHE A 108 -4.52 4.71 -14.60
C PHE A 108 -3.92 4.04 -13.36
N SER A 109 -2.61 4.16 -13.21
CA SER A 109 -1.89 3.81 -11.97
C SER A 109 -0.95 4.95 -11.61
N SER A 110 -0.64 5.11 -10.31
CA SER A 110 0.25 6.16 -9.84
C SER A 110 1.21 5.68 -8.76
N ARG A 111 2.38 6.31 -8.70
CA ARG A 111 3.38 6.15 -7.64
C ARG A 111 3.84 7.52 -7.16
N LEU A 112 4.14 7.64 -5.87
CA LEU A 112 4.68 8.87 -5.30
C LEU A 112 6.14 9.09 -5.73
N GLY A 113 6.55 10.36 -5.76
CA GLY A 113 7.93 10.79 -5.99
C GLY A 113 8.33 10.85 -7.46
N ASP A 114 9.55 11.31 -7.69
CA ASP A 114 10.15 11.57 -9.01
C ASP A 114 11.48 10.82 -9.12
N LEU A 115 11.66 10.05 -10.20
CA LEU A 115 12.86 9.22 -10.41
C LEU A 115 14.08 10.01 -10.90
N SER A 116 13.87 11.25 -11.36
CA SER A 116 14.97 12.13 -11.80
C SER A 116 15.67 12.82 -10.63
N LYS A 117 15.05 12.80 -9.44
CA LYS A 117 15.64 13.41 -8.25
C LYS A 117 16.86 12.64 -7.80
N LYS A 118 17.93 13.39 -7.54
CA LYS A 118 19.13 12.85 -6.91
C LYS A 118 18.78 12.34 -5.51
N ILE A 119 19.32 11.19 -5.15
CA ILE A 119 19.24 10.66 -3.78
C ILE A 119 20.33 11.36 -2.98
N ASP A 120 19.91 12.17 -2.01
CA ASP A 120 20.80 12.80 -1.04
C ASP A 120 20.84 11.95 0.24
N THR A 121 22.05 11.77 0.78
CA THR A 121 22.21 11.15 2.09
C THR A 121 21.79 12.16 3.15
N ILE A 122 20.70 11.87 3.85
CA ILE A 122 20.22 12.67 4.98
C ILE A 122 20.42 11.90 6.28
N GLU A 123 20.60 12.63 7.38
CA GLU A 123 20.46 12.05 8.71
C GLU A 123 18.97 11.78 8.96
N LEU A 124 18.63 10.55 9.33
CA LEU A 124 17.27 10.14 9.64
C LEU A 124 17.16 9.94 11.15
N GLU A 125 16.20 10.62 11.77
CA GLU A 125 15.87 10.38 13.18
C GLU A 125 14.99 9.14 13.33
N LEU A 126 14.91 8.61 14.54
CA LEU A 126 13.95 7.54 14.84
C LEU A 126 12.54 8.16 15.00
N PRO A 127 11.47 7.50 14.52
CA PRO A 127 10.12 8.07 14.47
C PRO A 127 9.41 8.04 15.82
N PHE A 128 10.09 8.38 16.91
CA PHE A 128 9.55 8.38 18.26
C PHE A 128 10.23 9.42 19.16
N LEU A 129 9.57 9.75 20.27
CA LEU A 129 10.03 10.78 21.20
C LEU A 129 11.47 10.52 21.70
N LYS A 130 12.21 11.61 21.92
CA LYS A 130 13.57 11.57 22.50
C LYS A 130 13.59 10.76 23.79
N ASN A 131 14.65 9.97 23.97
CA ASN A 131 14.86 9.06 25.11
C ASN A 131 13.87 7.88 25.21
N LYS A 132 13.03 7.64 24.20
CA LYS A 132 12.28 6.38 24.07
C LYS A 132 13.11 5.30 23.39
N LYS A 133 12.75 4.06 23.65
CA LYS A 133 13.33 2.86 23.05
C LYS A 133 12.21 1.88 22.75
N PHE A 134 12.27 1.26 21.58
CA PHE A 134 11.34 0.23 21.13
C PHE A 134 12.13 -0.97 20.64
N THR A 135 11.58 -2.16 20.85
CA THR A 135 12.13 -3.40 20.30
C THR A 135 11.67 -3.56 18.86
N ILE A 136 12.57 -3.96 17.96
CA ILE A 136 12.19 -4.38 16.61
C ILE A 136 11.68 -5.82 16.71
N ILE A 137 10.43 -6.05 16.35
CA ILE A 137 9.78 -7.37 16.38
C ILE A 137 9.88 -8.08 15.03
N GLN A 138 10.06 -7.32 13.95
CA GLN A 138 10.34 -7.87 12.63
C GLN A 138 11.26 -6.94 11.85
N GLY A 139 12.43 -7.48 11.46
CA GLY A 139 13.46 -6.76 10.71
C GLY A 139 13.27 -6.80 9.19
N ASN A 140 14.19 -6.15 8.49
CA ASN A 140 14.27 -6.14 7.02
C ASN A 140 14.64 -7.52 6.46
N ASN A 141 14.15 -7.85 5.25
CA ASN A 141 14.43 -9.11 4.54
C ASN A 141 14.16 -10.39 5.36
N THR A 142 13.16 -10.38 6.25
CA THR A 142 12.81 -11.56 7.07
C THR A 142 11.75 -12.44 6.39
N ASN A 143 11.76 -13.73 6.71
CA ASN A 143 10.96 -14.74 6.00
C ASN A 143 9.44 -14.69 6.26
N PHE A 144 8.97 -13.95 7.26
CA PHE A 144 7.55 -13.96 7.64
C PHE A 144 6.71 -13.07 6.71
N THR A 145 6.85 -11.74 6.78
CA THR A 145 6.16 -10.84 5.82
C THR A 145 7.07 -9.83 5.12
N HIS A 146 8.33 -9.67 5.54
CA HIS A 146 9.29 -8.73 4.95
C HIS A 146 10.21 -9.40 3.91
N ASN A 147 9.66 -10.20 2.99
CA ASN A 147 10.43 -10.98 2.02
C ASN A 147 10.13 -10.62 0.55
N SER A 148 9.26 -9.64 0.29
CA SER A 148 8.91 -9.20 -1.07
C SER A 148 9.55 -7.86 -1.42
N ASP A 149 9.67 -7.54 -2.72
CA ASP A 149 10.15 -6.21 -3.15
C ASP A 149 9.34 -5.04 -2.59
N TRP A 150 8.10 -5.29 -2.17
CA TRP A 150 7.22 -4.30 -1.56
C TRP A 150 7.42 -4.11 -0.06
N SER A 151 7.93 -5.12 0.65
CA SER A 151 7.96 -5.16 2.12
C SER A 151 9.35 -5.37 2.72
N LYS A 152 10.35 -5.73 1.91
CA LYS A 152 11.66 -6.17 2.41
C LYS A 152 12.47 -5.11 3.15
N TYR A 153 12.13 -3.83 2.98
CA TYR A 153 12.78 -2.72 3.68
C TYR A 153 12.00 -2.23 4.91
N ALA A 154 10.88 -2.86 5.25
CA ALA A 154 10.07 -2.48 6.41
C ALA A 154 10.73 -2.92 7.73
N LEU A 155 10.36 -2.22 8.81
CA LEU A 155 10.72 -2.52 10.19
C LEU A 155 9.46 -2.39 11.04
N ASP A 156 9.15 -3.43 11.81
CA ASP A 156 8.04 -3.41 12.75
C ASP A 156 8.57 -3.25 14.17
N PHE A 157 8.00 -2.30 14.90
CA PHE A 157 8.34 -1.99 16.28
C PHE A 157 7.27 -2.51 17.23
N ASP A 158 7.69 -2.92 18.44
CA ASP A 158 6.80 -3.29 19.55
C ASP A 158 6.12 -2.05 20.17
N LEU A 159 5.17 -1.47 19.44
CA LEU A 159 4.40 -0.30 19.88
C LEU A 159 3.21 -0.73 20.75
N LYS A 160 2.93 0.04 21.79
CA LYS A 160 1.72 -0.10 22.59
C LYS A 160 0.66 0.90 22.12
N THR A 161 -0.60 0.57 22.37
CA THR A 161 -1.70 1.52 22.18
C THR A 161 -1.41 2.82 22.94
N ASN A 162 -1.61 3.96 22.27
CA ASN A 162 -1.32 5.32 22.74
C ASN A 162 0.17 5.72 22.77
N ASP A 163 1.09 4.90 22.26
CA ASP A 163 2.45 5.39 22.00
C ASP A 163 2.43 6.47 20.92
N THR A 164 3.26 7.50 21.09
CA THR A 164 3.37 8.62 20.15
C THR A 164 4.45 8.33 19.12
N ILE A 165 4.06 8.40 17.84
CA ILE A 165 4.96 8.35 16.69
C ILE A 165 5.25 9.78 16.23
N CYS A 166 6.51 10.05 15.93
CA CYS A 166 7.00 11.35 15.47
C CYS A 166 7.46 11.24 14.01
N SER A 167 7.55 12.37 13.32
CA SER A 167 8.20 12.39 12.00
C SER A 167 9.69 12.12 12.16
N ALA A 168 10.25 11.25 11.32
CA ALA A 168 11.68 10.94 11.29
C ALA A 168 12.51 12.02 10.55
N THR A 169 11.84 12.87 9.77
CA THR A 169 12.43 13.96 8.98
C THR A 169 11.35 14.98 8.63
N ASP A 170 11.73 16.16 8.15
CA ASP A 170 10.79 17.17 7.66
C ASP A 170 10.09 16.71 6.38
N GLY A 171 8.84 17.11 6.20
CA GLY A 171 8.09 16.78 5.00
C GLY A 171 6.62 17.17 5.04
N PHE A 172 5.89 16.74 4.02
CA PHE A 172 4.45 16.94 3.90
C PHE A 172 3.71 15.62 4.05
N VAL A 173 2.61 15.64 4.79
CA VAL A 173 1.67 14.52 4.83
C VAL A 173 0.85 14.53 3.54
N VAL A 174 1.07 13.55 2.66
CA VAL A 174 0.40 13.45 1.35
C VAL A 174 -0.67 12.36 1.28
N GLY A 175 -0.96 11.71 2.41
CA GLY A 175 -2.03 10.73 2.51
C GLY A 175 -2.22 10.26 3.95
N VAL A 176 -3.48 10.15 4.36
CA VAL A 176 -3.89 9.64 5.67
C VAL A 176 -5.06 8.69 5.45
N VAL A 177 -5.01 7.52 6.08
CA VAL A 177 -6.12 6.57 6.12
C VAL A 177 -6.52 6.38 7.59
N ASP A 178 -7.59 7.07 8.00
CA ASP A 178 -8.11 7.10 9.38
C ASP A 178 -9.41 6.29 9.55
N LYS A 179 -9.87 5.64 8.48
CA LYS A 179 -11.18 4.98 8.41
C LYS A 179 -11.19 3.57 8.99
N TYR A 180 -10.04 3.00 9.31
CA TYR A 180 -9.96 1.70 9.94
C TYR A 180 -10.36 1.81 11.41
N ARG A 181 -11.39 1.08 11.80
CA ARG A 181 -11.78 0.92 13.20
C ARG A 181 -11.32 -0.44 13.70
N HIS A 182 -10.87 -0.50 14.94
CA HIS A 182 -10.64 -1.76 15.63
C HIS A 182 -11.98 -2.48 15.80
N SER A 183 -12.11 -3.68 15.24
CA SER A 183 -13.27 -4.56 15.40
C SER A 183 -13.20 -5.34 16.70
#